data_AF-A0A956SJ61-F1
#
_entry.id   AF-A0A956SJ61-F1
#
_cell.length_a   1.000
_cell.length_b   1.000
_cell.length_c   1.000
_cell.angle_alpha   90.00
_cell.angle_beta   90.00
_cell.angle_gamma   90.00
#
_symmetry.space_group_name_H-M   'P 1'
#
loop_
_entity.id
_entity.type
_entity.pdbx_description
1 polymer ?
#
loop_
_entity_poly.entity_id
_entity_poly.type
_entity_poly.pdbx_seq_one_letter_code
_entity_poly.pdbx_strand_id
1 'polypeptide(L)'
;FALLGAGMVLAILIATGAIAGAAGIPGRAIAGLWAVVAGLGGVLLCYLWFLSDHVATAGNWNLLMLSPLALGLVWPVWRARGGAATRAVGVTILALALLGLVLAHLPGLTGQHNLGIALLLSPPSMMLGWLGIRVSRRPAGVPPAPR
;
A
#
# COMPACT_ATOMS: atom_id res chain seq x y z
N PHE A 1 7.51 0.75 -19.70
CA PHE A 1 6.09 1.14 -19.73
C PHE A 1 5.12 0.03 -19.31
N ALA A 2 5.32 -1.24 -19.69
CA ALA A 2 4.42 -2.34 -19.28
C ALA A 2 4.19 -2.45 -17.75
N LEU A 3 5.25 -2.30 -16.95
CA LEU A 3 5.17 -2.37 -15.49
C LEU A 3 4.34 -1.23 -14.87
N LEU A 4 4.43 -0.02 -15.42
CA LEU A 4 3.57 1.10 -15.02
C LEU A 4 2.10 0.79 -15.32
N GLY A 5 1.82 0.24 -16.51
CA GLY A 5 0.47 -0.19 -16.88
C GLY A 5 -0.12 -1.20 -15.88
N ALA A 6 0.65 -2.22 -15.52
CA ALA A 6 0.25 -3.21 -14.51
C ALA A 6 0.02 -2.56 -13.13
N GLY A 7 0.91 -1.67 -12.69
CA GLY A 7 0.74 -0.92 -11.44
C GLY A 7 -0.52 -0.07 -11.42
N MET A 8 -0.81 0.63 -12.51
CA MET A 8 -2.03 1.44 -12.66
C MET A 8 -3.30 0.59 -12.68
N VAL A 9 -3.29 -0.57 -13.34
CA VAL A 9 -4.42 -1.51 -13.32
C VAL A 9 -4.70 -1.96 -11.88
N LEU A 10 -3.67 -2.37 -11.14
CA LEU A 10 -3.84 -2.75 -9.73
C LEU A 10 -4.37 -1.58 -8.89
N ALA A 11 -3.85 -0.37 -9.09
CA ALA A 11 -4.35 0.82 -8.40
C ALA A 11 -5.83 1.08 -8.70
N ILE A 12 -6.26 0.99 -9.97
CA ILE A 12 -7.66 1.16 -10.35
C ILE A 12 -8.54 0.10 -9.68
N LEU A 13 -8.12 -1.16 -9.69
CA LEU A 13 -8.84 -2.26 -9.04
C LEU A 13 -8.98 -2.03 -7.53
N ILE A 14 -7.91 -1.59 -6.85
CA ILE A 14 -7.94 -1.21 -5.43
C ILE A 14 -8.91 -0.03 -5.21
N ALA A 15 -8.92 0.97 -6.09
CA ALA A 15 -9.79 2.15 -5.97
C ALA A 15 -11.28 1.78 -5.95
N THR A 16 -11.68 0.73 -6.68
CA THR A 16 -13.06 0.22 -6.65
C THR A 16 -13.49 -0.25 -5.24
N GLY A 17 -12.55 -0.53 -4.34
CA GLY A 17 -12.84 -0.85 -2.93
C GLY A 17 -13.55 0.27 -2.17
N ALA A 18 -13.47 1.51 -2.68
CA ALA A 18 -14.19 2.66 -2.14
C ALA A 18 -15.70 2.64 -2.45
N ILE A 19 -16.15 1.84 -3.42
CA ILE A 19 -17.56 1.70 -3.78
C ILE A 19 -18.35 1.13 -2.59
N ALA A 20 -19.54 1.68 -2.35
CA ALA A 20 -20.43 1.25 -1.28
C ALA A 20 -21.06 -0.11 -1.57
N GLY A 21 -21.40 -0.86 -0.50
CA GLY A 21 -22.08 -2.14 -0.61
C GLY A 21 -21.23 -3.26 -1.22
N ALA A 22 -21.92 -4.22 -1.85
CA ALA A 22 -21.35 -5.45 -2.39
C ALA A 22 -20.41 -5.21 -3.60
N ALA A 23 -20.71 -4.19 -4.42
CA ALA A 23 -19.90 -3.86 -5.60
C ALA A 23 -18.44 -3.49 -5.27
N GLY A 24 -18.16 -2.99 -4.06
CA GLY A 24 -16.79 -2.70 -3.62
C GLY A 24 -16.05 -3.89 -2.99
N ILE A 25 -16.67 -5.07 -2.84
CA ILE A 25 -16.03 -6.25 -2.23
C ILE A 25 -14.79 -6.69 -3.02
N PRO A 26 -14.84 -6.84 -4.36
CA PRO A 26 -13.66 -7.27 -5.13
C PRO A 26 -12.47 -6.32 -4.97
N GLY A 27 -12.71 -5.01 -5.02
CA GLY A 27 -11.65 -4.02 -4.82
C GLY A 27 -11.04 -4.07 -3.42
N ARG A 28 -11.84 -4.29 -2.37
CA ARG A 28 -11.34 -4.49 -1.00
C ARG A 28 -10.55 -5.80 -0.85
N ALA A 29 -10.96 -6.87 -1.53
CA ALA A 29 -10.23 -8.13 -1.54
C ALA A 29 -8.84 -7.95 -2.18
N ILE A 30 -8.78 -7.30 -3.34
CA ILE A 30 -7.52 -7.00 -4.05
C ILE A 30 -6.65 -6.06 -3.21
N ALA A 31 -7.24 -5.05 -2.57
CA ALA A 31 -6.52 -4.16 -1.66
C ALA A 31 -5.94 -4.90 -0.45
N GLY A 32 -6.71 -5.81 0.15
CA GLY A 32 -6.24 -6.67 1.25
C GLY A 32 -5.11 -7.59 0.81
N LEU A 33 -5.21 -8.21 -0.37
CA LEU A 33 -4.14 -9.02 -0.95
C LEU A 33 -2.87 -8.20 -1.18
N TRP A 34 -3.00 -7.01 -1.78
CA TRP A 34 -1.87 -6.11 -1.97
C TRP A 34 -1.25 -5.69 -0.63
N ALA A 35 -2.07 -5.40 0.38
CA ALA A 35 -1.60 -5.07 1.72
C ALA A 35 -0.78 -6.21 2.36
N VAL A 36 -1.17 -7.47 2.15
CA VAL A 36 -0.40 -8.63 2.59
C VAL A 36 0.92 -8.73 1.82
N VAL A 37 0.90 -8.62 0.49
CA VAL A 37 2.11 -8.69 -0.35
C VAL A 37 3.09 -7.57 0.01
N ALA A 38 2.60 -6.32 0.11
CA ALA A 38 3.41 -5.17 0.48
C ALA A 38 3.93 -5.26 1.92
N GLY A 39 3.10 -5.77 2.83
CA GLY A 39 3.45 -5.96 4.23
C GLY A 39 4.53 -7.01 4.44
N LEU A 40 4.33 -8.21 3.90
CA LEU A 40 5.30 -9.31 4.00
C LEU A 40 6.58 -9.01 3.21
N GLY A 41 6.45 -8.42 2.02
CA GLY A 41 7.60 -7.94 1.25
C GLY A 41 8.40 -6.88 2.02
N GLY A 42 7.73 -5.98 2.73
CA GLY A 42 8.38 -5.01 3.60
C GLY A 42 9.06 -5.61 4.81
N VAL A 43 8.45 -6.60 5.46
CA VAL A 43 9.10 -7.35 6.57
C VAL A 43 10.37 -8.03 6.08
N LEU A 44 10.29 -8.69 4.92
CA LEU A 44 11.44 -9.33 4.30
C LEU A 44 12.54 -8.30 3.97
N LEU A 45 12.19 -7.17 3.37
CA LEU A 45 13.16 -6.11 3.06
C LEU A 45 13.76 -5.49 4.32
N CYS A 46 12.99 -5.28 5.39
CA CYS A 46 13.52 -4.82 6.68
C CYS A 46 14.52 -5.82 7.26
N TYR A 47 14.18 -7.12 7.26
CA TYR A 47 15.09 -8.17 7.71
C TYR A 47 16.38 -8.16 6.88
N LEU A 48 16.23 -8.12 5.55
CA LEU A 48 17.35 -8.18 4.62
C LEU A 48 18.22 -6.91 4.60
N TRP A 49 17.70 -5.78 5.08
CA TRP A 49 18.47 -4.55 5.19
C TRP A 49 19.17 -4.46 6.54
N PHE A 50 18.45 -4.70 7.63
CA PHE A 50 18.95 -4.40 8.98
C PHE A 50 19.50 -5.62 9.74
N LEU A 51 19.11 -6.84 9.36
CA LEU A 51 19.40 -8.05 10.12
C LEU A 51 20.18 -9.11 9.31
N SER A 52 20.59 -8.81 8.08
CA SER A 52 21.44 -9.71 7.30
C SER A 52 22.59 -8.97 6.62
N ASP A 53 23.71 -9.66 6.43
CA ASP A 53 24.87 -9.15 5.67
C ASP A 53 24.67 -9.26 4.15
N HIS A 54 23.42 -9.34 3.69
CA HIS A 54 23.13 -9.59 2.28
C HIS A 54 23.31 -8.31 1.48
N VAL A 55 24.48 -8.17 0.84
CA VAL A 55 24.90 -6.97 0.08
C VAL A 55 23.87 -6.57 -0.99
N ALA A 56 23.15 -7.53 -1.57
CA ALA A 56 22.15 -7.29 -2.61
C ALA A 56 20.89 -6.53 -2.13
N THR A 57 20.65 -6.45 -0.83
CA THR A 57 19.46 -5.81 -0.24
C THR A 57 19.77 -4.64 0.67
N ALA A 58 21.05 -4.41 1.00
CA ALA A 58 21.50 -3.18 1.60
C ALA A 58 21.14 -2.00 0.69
N GLY A 59 20.37 -1.04 1.18
CA GLY A 59 19.95 0.11 0.37
C GLY A 59 18.72 -0.12 -0.53
N ASN A 60 17.91 -1.15 -0.31
CA ASN A 60 16.75 -1.42 -1.17
C ASN A 60 15.55 -0.48 -0.88
N TRP A 61 15.53 0.67 -1.57
CA TRP A 61 14.52 1.72 -1.41
C TRP A 61 13.10 1.31 -1.81
N ASN A 62 12.89 0.11 -2.37
CA ASN A 62 11.54 -0.44 -2.55
C ASN A 62 10.81 -0.63 -1.22
N LEU A 63 11.52 -0.65 -0.08
CA LEU A 63 10.94 -0.66 1.26
C LEU A 63 9.95 0.51 1.51
N LEU A 64 10.13 1.64 0.83
CA LEU A 64 9.21 2.77 0.92
C LEU A 64 7.84 2.49 0.26
N MET A 65 7.81 1.57 -0.71
CA MET A 65 6.59 1.16 -1.41
C MET A 65 6.04 -0.15 -0.84
N LEU A 66 6.92 -1.06 -0.39
CA LEU A 66 6.60 -2.30 0.32
C LEU A 66 6.89 -2.11 1.80
N SER A 67 5.94 -1.55 2.54
CA SER A 67 6.11 -1.24 3.97
C SER A 67 5.49 -2.31 4.86
N PRO A 68 6.16 -2.77 5.94
CA PRO A 68 5.53 -3.63 6.96
C PRO A 68 4.21 -3.08 7.50
N LEU A 69 4.08 -1.75 7.53
CA LEU A 69 2.87 -1.05 7.99
C LEU A 69 1.61 -1.41 7.17
N ALA A 70 1.78 -1.88 5.93
CA ALA A 70 0.67 -2.29 5.08
C ALA A 70 -0.16 -3.43 5.69
N LEU A 71 0.44 -4.30 6.53
CA LEU A 71 -0.29 -5.32 7.27
C LEU A 71 -1.39 -4.72 8.16
N GLY A 72 -1.15 -3.52 8.71
CA GLY A 72 -2.12 -2.80 9.54
C GLY A 72 -3.37 -2.34 8.78
N LEU A 73 -3.37 -2.34 7.45
CA LEU A 73 -4.52 -1.97 6.62
C LEU A 73 -5.36 -3.16 6.16
N VAL A 74 -4.89 -4.42 6.32
CA VAL A 74 -5.61 -5.61 5.82
C VAL A 74 -7.03 -5.68 6.38
N TRP A 75 -7.17 -5.67 7.71
CA TRP A 75 -8.48 -5.77 8.37
C TRP A 75 -9.36 -4.51 8.17
N PRO A 76 -8.86 -3.27 8.39
CA PRO A 76 -9.67 -2.07 8.20
C PRO A 76 -10.19 -1.90 6.78
N VAL A 77 -9.37 -2.22 5.77
CA VAL A 77 -9.78 -2.13 4.37
C VAL A 77 -10.80 -3.20 4.04
N TRP A 78 -10.58 -4.46 4.45
CA TRP A 78 -11.53 -5.55 4.22
C TRP A 78 -12.92 -5.25 4.80
N ARG A 79 -12.95 -4.84 6.08
CA ARG A 79 -14.20 -4.47 6.78
C ARG A 79 -14.74 -3.11 6.36
N ALA A 80 -14.00 -2.38 5.54
CA ALA A 80 -14.31 -1.03 5.10
C ALA A 80 -14.63 -0.08 6.28
N ARG A 81 -13.86 -0.23 7.35
CA ARG A 81 -14.03 0.46 8.63
C ARG A 81 -12.66 0.70 9.26
N GLY A 82 -12.42 1.90 9.77
CA GLY A 82 -11.20 2.23 10.49
C GLY A 82 -11.39 3.40 11.44
N GLY A 83 -10.29 3.85 12.03
CA GLY A 83 -10.26 5.04 12.89
C GLY A 83 -8.96 5.83 12.71
N ALA A 84 -8.60 6.63 13.70
CA ALA A 84 -7.40 7.48 13.65
C ALA A 84 -6.11 6.69 13.33
N ALA A 85 -5.93 5.50 13.92
CA ALA A 85 -4.79 4.64 13.63
C ALA A 85 -4.75 4.18 12.16
N THR A 86 -5.87 3.72 11.61
CA THR A 86 -6.00 3.37 10.18
C THR A 86 -5.66 4.55 9.29
N ARG A 87 -6.12 5.75 9.66
CA ARG A 87 -5.82 6.98 8.93
C ARG A 87 -4.32 7.28 8.95
N ALA A 88 -3.68 7.20 10.12
CA ALA A 88 -2.26 7.45 10.28
C ALA A 88 -1.44 6.48 9.41
N VAL A 89 -1.72 5.17 9.51
CA VAL A 89 -1.07 4.15 8.66
C VAL A 89 -1.29 4.43 7.17
N GLY A 90 -2.51 4.78 6.76
CA GLY A 90 -2.82 5.11 5.36
C GLY A 90 -2.07 6.35 4.85
N VAL A 91 -1.96 7.41 5.66
CA VAL A 91 -1.17 8.60 5.34
C VAL A 91 0.30 8.25 5.21
N THR A 92 0.84 7.48 6.16
CA THR A 92 2.25 7.07 6.14
C THR A 92 2.57 6.24 4.91
N ILE A 93 1.76 5.24 4.56
CA ILE A 93 1.98 4.42 3.36
C ILE A 93 1.91 5.27 2.09
N LEU A 94 0.93 6.17 1.98
CA LEU A 94 0.82 7.06 0.83
C LEU A 94 2.04 7.97 0.68
N ALA A 95 2.51 8.56 1.78
CA ALA A 95 3.67 9.44 1.80
C ALA A 95 4.97 8.68 1.48
N LEU A 96 5.16 7.49 2.06
CA LEU A 96 6.33 6.64 1.78
C LEU A 96 6.33 6.18 0.32
N ALA A 97 5.20 5.72 -0.22
CA ALA A 97 5.11 5.28 -1.61
C ALA A 97 5.41 6.42 -2.60
N LEU A 98 4.93 7.63 -2.30
CA LEU A 98 5.24 8.83 -3.08
C LEU A 98 6.74 9.19 -3.00
N LEU A 99 7.31 9.19 -1.79
CA LEU A 99 8.74 9.45 -1.58
C LEU A 99 9.60 8.42 -2.33
N GLY A 100 9.25 7.14 -2.23
CA GLY A 100 9.93 6.06 -2.94
C GLY A 100 9.90 6.24 -4.45
N LEU A 101 8.75 6.65 -5.02
CA LEU A 101 8.65 6.94 -6.44
C LEU A 101 9.53 8.12 -6.85
N VAL A 102 9.59 9.19 -6.05
CA VAL A 102 10.47 10.34 -6.30
C VAL A 102 11.94 9.92 -6.27
N LEU A 103 12.36 9.18 -5.25
CA LEU A 103 13.73 8.70 -5.11
C LEU A 103 14.14 7.72 -6.23
N ALA A 104 13.20 6.94 -6.77
CA ALA A 104 13.45 6.07 -7.91
C ALA A 104 13.79 6.82 -9.22
N HIS A 105 13.40 8.10 -9.33
CA HIS A 105 13.81 8.98 -10.44
C HIS A 105 15.15 9.67 -10.18
N LEU A 106 15.72 9.52 -8.98
CA LEU A 106 16.96 10.16 -8.55
C LEU A 106 17.99 9.07 -8.17
N PRO A 107 18.42 8.21 -9.13
CA PRO A 107 19.35 7.11 -8.84
C PRO A 107 20.71 7.59 -8.30
N GLY A 108 21.11 8.84 -8.56
CA GLY A 108 22.32 9.44 -7.97
C GLY A 108 22.27 9.61 -6.45
N LEU A 109 21.07 9.63 -5.84
CA LEU A 109 20.90 9.69 -4.38
C LEU A 109 20.79 8.31 -3.74
N THR A 110 20.27 7.32 -4.47
CA THR A 110 19.92 6.00 -3.93
C THR A 110 20.87 4.88 -4.35
N GLY A 111 21.62 5.07 -5.44
CA GLY A 111 22.38 4.01 -6.13
C GLY A 111 21.51 2.98 -6.87
N GLN A 112 20.17 3.10 -6.83
CA GLN A 112 19.25 2.06 -7.28
C GLN A 112 18.67 2.36 -8.67
N HIS A 113 18.93 1.47 -9.63
CA HIS A 113 18.52 1.63 -11.04
C HIS A 113 17.35 0.68 -11.41
N ASN A 114 16.23 0.79 -10.71
CA ASN A 114 15.08 -0.11 -10.90
C ASN A 114 13.74 0.63 -11.04
N LEU A 115 13.73 1.77 -11.74
CA LEU A 115 12.54 2.60 -11.95
C LEU A 115 11.32 1.78 -12.41
N GLY A 116 11.50 0.76 -13.25
CA GLY A 116 10.40 -0.13 -13.66
C GLY A 116 9.68 -0.81 -12.49
N ILE A 117 10.43 -1.26 -11.47
CA ILE A 117 9.87 -1.85 -10.24
C ILE A 117 9.15 -0.76 -9.44
N ALA A 118 9.76 0.41 -9.26
CA ALA A 118 9.11 1.51 -8.55
C ALA A 118 7.78 1.93 -9.21
N LEU A 119 7.71 1.95 -10.54
CA LEU A 119 6.49 2.25 -11.30
C LEU A 119 5.42 1.16 -11.20
N LEU A 120 5.80 -0.10 -10.94
CA LEU A 120 4.85 -1.17 -10.63
C LEU A 120 4.30 -1.03 -9.20
N LEU A 121 5.19 -0.81 -8.23
CA LEU A 121 4.87 -0.89 -6.80
C LEU A 121 4.20 0.37 -6.26
N SER A 122 4.54 1.55 -6.78
CA SER A 122 4.07 2.82 -6.21
C SER A 122 2.57 3.07 -6.42
N PRO A 123 1.96 2.91 -7.63
CA PRO A 123 0.54 3.22 -7.78
C PRO A 123 -0.40 2.41 -6.87
N PRO A 124 -0.28 1.06 -6.76
CA PRO A 124 -1.17 0.29 -5.90
C PRO A 124 -0.92 0.56 -4.41
N SER A 125 0.33 0.87 -4.01
CA SER A 125 0.66 1.21 -2.62
C SER A 125 0.12 2.58 -2.21
N MET A 126 0.21 3.58 -3.09
CA MET A 126 -0.44 4.88 -2.90
C MET A 126 -1.95 4.71 -2.80
N MET A 127 -2.55 3.91 -3.68
CA MET A 127 -4.00 3.68 -3.65
C MET A 127 -4.44 2.93 -2.39
N LEU A 128 -3.66 1.97 -1.91
CA LEU A 128 -3.91 1.28 -0.64
C LEU A 128 -3.92 2.28 0.53
N GLY A 129 -2.93 3.18 0.59
CA GLY A 129 -2.86 4.24 1.60
C GLY A 129 -4.08 5.17 1.54
N TRP A 130 -4.46 5.62 0.33
CA TRP A 130 -5.66 6.42 0.10
C TRP A 130 -6.95 5.69 0.55
N LEU A 131 -7.09 4.41 0.20
CA LEU A 131 -8.26 3.63 0.59
C LEU A 131 -8.33 3.46 2.12
N GLY A 132 -7.19 3.25 2.78
CA GLY A 132 -7.06 3.26 4.25
C GLY A 132 -7.57 4.56 4.87
N ILE A 133 -7.18 5.72 4.30
CA ILE A 133 -7.68 7.03 4.72
C ILE A 133 -9.20 7.14 4.50
N ARG A 134 -9.72 6.67 3.37
CA ARG A 134 -11.17 6.72 3.07
C ARG A 134 -11.99 5.89 4.05
N VAL A 135 -11.59 4.65 4.32
CA VAL A 135 -12.35 3.77 5.24
C VAL A 135 -12.25 4.23 6.69
N SER A 136 -11.19 4.97 7.06
CA SER A 136 -11.05 5.57 8.39
C SER A 136 -12.07 6.68 8.68
N ARG A 137 -12.66 7.27 7.64
CA ARG A 137 -13.66 8.34 7.76
C ARG A 137 -15.10 7.81 7.77
N ARG A 138 -15.31 6.51 7.53
CA ARG A 138 -16.65 5.93 7.56
C ARG A 138 -17.12 5.87 9.02
N PRO A 139 -18.30 6.42 9.35
CA PRO A 139 -18.81 6.35 10.72
C PRO A 139 -18.84 4.90 11.19
N ALA A 140 -18.41 4.66 12.43
CA ALA A 140 -18.72 3.41 13.11
C ALA A 140 -20.24 3.24 13.07
N GLY A 141 -20.72 2.24 12.33
CA GLY A 141 -22.12 2.11 11.95
C GLY A 141 -23.11 2.44 13.06
N VAL A 142 -24.06 3.33 12.75
CA VAL A 142 -25.35 3.36 13.44
C VAL A 142 -25.92 1.94 13.30
N PRO A 143 -26.34 1.29 14.41
CA PRO A 143 -26.99 -0.01 14.32
C PRO A 143 -28.16 0.05 13.33
N PRO A 144 -28.42 -1.02 12.56
CA PRO A 144 -29.65 -1.06 11.77
C PRO A 144 -30.83 -0.80 12.70
N ALA A 145 -31.71 0.14 12.32
CA ALA A 145 -32.94 0.39 13.06
C ALA A 145 -33.68 -0.95 13.25
N PRO A 146 -34.22 -1.23 14.45
CA PRO A 146 -35.00 -2.44 14.66
C PRO A 146 -36.15 -2.46 13.63
N ARG A 147 -36.24 -3.56 12.88
CA ARG A 147 -37.35 -3.84 11.96
C ARG A 147 -38.56 -4.31 12.75
#